data_AF-A0A3N5LGK6-F1
#
_entry.id   AF-A0A3N5LGK6-F1
#
_cell.length_a   1.000
_cell.length_b   1.000
_cell.length_c   1.000
_cell.angle_alpha   90.00
_cell.angle_beta   90.00
_cell.angle_gamma   90.00
#
_symmetry.space_group_name_H-M   'P 1'
#
loop_
_entity.id
_entity.type
_entity.pdbx_description
1 polymer ?
#
loop_
_entity_poly.entity_id
_entity_poly.type
_entity_poly.pdbx_seq_one_letter_code
_entity_poly.pdbx_strand_id
1 'polypeptide(L)'
;MMMKKNFKYITSVIIVLLLFVAACGGSKTTKKINNLKNPPVNTGRYDFALYDTLSFKLAEGTMDIKSTKDSRLQGEYNVTNQYVDDMPGELQKSGEFEGQYSLEESKISFNMNPKIADANIFMYGTIYKDSITGIWNFSTMRGVTEKGEFKAFYRGDEIK
;
A
#
# COMPACT_ATOMS: atom_id res chain seq x y z
N MET A 1 4.38 -62.81 -44.12
CA MET A 1 3.48 -63.05 -42.97
C MET A 1 3.54 -61.82 -42.07
N MET A 2 2.38 -61.18 -41.86
CA MET A 2 1.96 -60.25 -40.77
C MET A 2 3.05 -59.51 -39.95
N MET A 3 2.94 -58.22 -39.63
CA MET A 3 1.71 -57.54 -39.21
C MET A 3 1.89 -56.01 -39.20
N LYS A 4 0.98 -55.30 -39.88
CA LYS A 4 0.60 -53.91 -39.59
C LYS A 4 0.00 -53.85 -38.19
N LYS A 5 0.46 -52.96 -37.32
CA LYS A 5 -0.28 -52.33 -36.21
C LYS A 5 0.69 -51.35 -35.52
N ASN A 6 0.17 -50.22 -35.03
CA ASN A 6 0.84 -49.15 -34.26
C ASN A 6 0.91 -47.77 -34.93
N PHE A 7 0.41 -47.61 -36.17
CA PHE A 7 0.29 -46.29 -36.83
C PHE A 7 -1.01 -45.53 -36.47
N LYS A 8 -1.57 -45.73 -35.28
CA LYS A 8 -2.81 -45.04 -34.84
C LYS A 8 -2.67 -44.24 -33.55
N TYR A 9 -1.57 -44.38 -32.81
CA TYR A 9 -1.36 -43.66 -31.55
C TYR A 9 -0.44 -42.44 -31.68
N ILE A 10 0.35 -42.37 -32.76
CA ILE A 10 1.28 -41.24 -32.98
C ILE A 10 0.51 -40.00 -33.48
N THR A 11 -0.62 -40.18 -34.15
CA THR A 11 -1.42 -39.08 -34.70
C THR A 11 -2.26 -38.35 -33.65
N SER A 12 -2.63 -38.99 -32.54
CA SER A 12 -3.49 -38.39 -31.51
C SER A 12 -2.74 -37.53 -30.49
N VAL A 13 -1.42 -37.71 -30.34
CA VAL A 13 -0.60 -36.93 -29.38
C VAL A 13 -0.25 -35.55 -29.94
N ILE A 14 -0.12 -35.42 -31.27
CA ILE A 14 0.29 -34.16 -31.91
C ILE A 14 -0.84 -33.11 -31.91
N ILE A 15 -2.11 -33.53 -31.94
CA ILE A 15 -3.26 -32.61 -31.98
C ILE A 15 -3.50 -31.94 -30.61
N VAL A 16 -3.21 -32.61 -29.50
CA VAL A 16 -3.34 -32.03 -28.15
C VAL A 16 -2.22 -31.02 -27.85
N LEU A 17 -1.02 -31.21 -28.42
CA LEU A 17 0.11 -30.30 -28.20
C LEU A 17 -0.03 -28.98 -28.97
N LEU A 18 -0.73 -28.97 -30.11
CA LEU A 18 -1.00 -27.76 -30.89
C LEU A 18 -2.08 -26.85 -30.29
N LEU A 19 -2.92 -27.37 -29.37
CA LEU A 19 -3.94 -26.56 -28.68
C LEU A 19 -3.38 -25.76 -27.50
N PHE A 20 -2.18 -26.07 -27.00
CA PHE A 20 -1.55 -25.33 -25.89
C PHE A 20 -0.77 -24.08 -26.32
N VAL A 21 -0.42 -23.94 -27.60
CA VAL A 21 0.41 -22.80 -28.08
C VAL A 21 -0.44 -21.58 -28.48
N ALA A 22 -1.76 -21.72 -28.60
CA ALA A 22 -2.66 -20.61 -28.93
C ALA A 22 -3.23 -19.86 -27.70
N ALA A 23 -2.95 -20.32 -26.48
CA ALA A 23 -3.47 -19.70 -25.25
C ALA A 23 -2.61 -18.54 -24.71
N CYS A 24 -1.44 -18.28 -25.31
CA CYS A 24 -0.64 -17.08 -25.05
C CYS A 24 -0.86 -16.01 -26.14
N GLY A 25 -2.12 -15.80 -26.52
CA GLY A 25 -2.54 -14.60 -27.24
C GLY A 25 -2.37 -13.40 -26.32
N GLY A 26 -1.24 -12.71 -26.45
CA GLY A 26 -0.85 -11.60 -25.60
C GLY A 26 -1.93 -10.53 -25.50
N SER A 27 -2.55 -10.43 -24.32
CA SER A 27 -3.23 -9.20 -23.94
C SER A 27 -2.18 -8.22 -23.44
N LYS A 28 -1.47 -7.56 -24.38
CA LYS A 28 -0.85 -6.27 -24.07
C LYS A 28 -1.98 -5.27 -23.90
N THR A 29 -2.57 -5.25 -22.70
CA THR A 29 -3.37 -4.11 -22.28
C THR A 29 -2.40 -2.98 -21.99
N THR A 30 -1.94 -2.31 -23.05
CA THR A 30 -1.34 -0.98 -22.91
C THR A 30 -2.49 -0.02 -22.63
N LYS A 31 -2.96 0.01 -21.38
CA LYS A 31 -3.68 1.18 -20.89
C LYS A 31 -2.65 2.31 -20.79
N LYS A 32 -2.44 3.02 -21.90
CA LYS A 32 -2.03 4.43 -21.82
C LYS A 32 -3.18 5.16 -21.15
N ILE A 33 -3.15 5.23 -19.82
CA ILE A 33 -3.95 6.21 -19.09
C ILE A 33 -3.23 7.55 -19.22
N ASN A 34 -3.30 8.12 -20.41
CA ASN A 34 -3.16 9.56 -20.54
C ASN A 34 -4.40 10.14 -19.84
N ASN A 35 -4.18 10.87 -18.74
CA ASN A 35 -5.16 11.56 -17.89
C ASN A 35 -5.52 10.91 -16.54
N LEU A 36 -4.53 10.50 -15.76
CA LEU A 36 -4.68 10.65 -14.31
C LEU A 36 -4.29 12.08 -13.92
N LYS A 37 -5.30 12.95 -13.82
CA LYS A 37 -5.22 14.17 -12.99
C LYS A 37 -5.32 13.77 -11.50
N ASN A 38 -4.55 12.79 -11.07
CA ASN A 38 -4.44 12.51 -9.65
C ASN A 38 -3.41 13.48 -9.10
N PRO A 39 -3.75 14.28 -8.07
CA PRO A 39 -2.79 15.18 -7.48
C PRO A 39 -1.60 14.35 -6.98
N PRO A 40 -0.36 14.84 -7.15
CA PRO A 40 0.79 14.21 -6.54
C PRO A 40 0.52 14.04 -5.04
N VAL A 41 1.10 13.01 -4.42
CA VAL A 41 1.28 13.04 -2.96
C VAL A 41 2.10 14.29 -2.70
N ASN A 42 1.48 15.30 -2.10
CA ASN A 42 2.17 16.55 -1.83
C ASN A 42 3.25 16.28 -0.78
N THR A 43 4.43 16.80 -1.03
CA THR A 43 5.39 16.99 0.06
C THR A 43 4.88 18.09 0.98
N GLY A 44 5.32 18.07 2.23
CA GLY A 44 4.91 19.00 3.27
C GLY A 44 4.05 18.38 4.36
N ARG A 45 3.43 19.26 5.14
CA ARG A 45 2.79 18.91 6.41
C ARG A 45 1.37 18.41 6.22
N TYR A 46 1.03 17.38 6.98
CA TYR A 46 -0.33 16.89 7.17
C TYR A 46 -0.64 16.80 8.67
N ASP A 47 -1.88 17.11 9.03
CA ASP A 47 -2.41 16.73 10.34
C ASP A 47 -3.02 15.34 10.22
N PHE A 48 -2.65 14.41 11.08
CA PHE A 48 -3.19 13.05 11.08
C PHE A 48 -3.93 12.70 12.36
N ALA A 49 -4.85 11.76 12.26
CA ALA A 49 -5.53 11.14 13.39
C ALA A 49 -5.75 9.64 13.14
N LEU A 50 -5.65 8.88 14.23
CA LEU A 50 -5.89 7.46 14.30
C LEU A 50 -7.12 7.20 15.15
N TYR A 51 -7.98 6.32 14.68
CA TYR A 51 -9.21 5.93 15.35
C TYR A 51 -9.28 4.42 15.45
N ASP A 52 -9.99 3.89 16.43
CA ASP A 52 -10.31 2.46 16.48
C ASP A 52 -11.41 2.10 15.47
N THR A 53 -11.89 0.86 15.52
CA THR A 53 -12.97 0.35 14.66
C THR A 53 -14.35 0.92 15.00
N LEU A 54 -14.51 1.55 16.16
CA LEU A 54 -15.72 2.22 16.62
C LEU A 54 -15.64 3.74 16.42
N SER A 55 -14.61 4.23 15.71
CA SER A 55 -14.35 5.64 15.46
C SER A 55 -14.02 6.46 16.71
N PHE A 56 -13.59 5.83 17.81
CA PHE A 56 -12.98 6.56 18.92
C PHE A 56 -11.56 6.96 18.54
N LYS A 57 -11.23 8.24 18.75
CA LYS A 57 -9.91 8.78 18.44
C LYS A 57 -8.89 8.23 19.45
N LEU A 58 -7.80 7.64 18.95
CA LEU A 58 -6.72 7.04 19.72
C LEU A 58 -5.52 7.98 19.84
N ALA A 59 -5.15 8.62 18.74
CA ALA A 59 -4.02 9.55 18.68
C ALA A 59 -4.21 10.56 17.55
N GLU A 60 -3.55 11.71 17.68
CA GLU A 60 -3.44 12.69 16.60
C GLU A 60 -2.10 13.41 16.65
N GLY A 61 -1.67 13.91 15.49
CA GLY A 61 -0.38 14.52 15.36
C GLY A 61 -0.17 15.12 13.98
N THR A 62 1.10 15.31 13.66
CA THR A 62 1.54 15.88 12.41
C THR A 62 2.50 14.93 11.74
N MET A 63 2.41 14.85 10.42
CA MET A 63 3.36 14.12 9.58
C MET A 63 3.88 15.07 8.51
N ASP A 64 5.18 15.06 8.27
CA ASP A 64 5.86 15.84 7.24
C ASP A 64 6.42 14.89 6.19
N ILE A 65 5.83 14.89 4.99
CA ILE A 65 6.34 14.12 3.85
C ILE A 65 7.46 14.91 3.22
N LYS A 66 8.71 14.51 3.49
CA LYS A 66 9.91 15.25 3.06
C LYS A 66 10.36 14.93 1.65
N SER A 67 10.06 13.72 1.17
CA SER A 67 10.52 13.25 -0.15
C SER A 67 9.51 12.29 -0.76
N THR A 68 9.25 12.46 -2.05
CA THR A 68 8.50 11.52 -2.89
C THR A 68 9.31 11.26 -4.16
N LYS A 69 9.99 10.12 -4.23
CA LYS A 69 10.86 9.76 -5.37
C LYS A 69 10.65 8.30 -5.73
N ASP A 70 10.53 8.02 -7.02
CA ASP A 70 10.43 6.65 -7.56
C ASP A 70 9.33 5.81 -6.87
N SER A 71 8.14 6.39 -6.69
CA SER A 71 6.99 5.76 -5.99
C SER A 71 7.24 5.41 -4.53
N ARG A 72 8.32 5.92 -3.93
CA ARG A 72 8.64 5.83 -2.51
C ARG A 72 8.47 7.18 -1.85
N LEU A 73 8.14 7.17 -0.56
CA LEU A 73 8.07 8.36 0.26
C LEU A 73 8.77 8.16 1.59
N GLN A 74 9.27 9.26 2.13
CA GLN A 74 9.96 9.30 3.42
C GLN A 74 9.57 10.59 4.14
N GLY A 75 9.56 10.53 5.47
CA GLY A 75 9.21 11.68 6.27
C GLY A 75 9.33 11.42 7.75
N GLU A 76 8.80 12.36 8.52
CA GLU A 76 8.80 12.31 9.99
C GLU A 76 7.40 12.59 10.51
N TYR A 77 7.09 12.06 11.68
CA TYR A 77 5.85 12.32 12.38
C TYR A 77 6.08 12.72 13.82
N ASN A 78 5.09 13.39 14.40
CA ASN A 78 5.03 13.78 15.79
C ASN A 78 3.59 13.64 16.29
N VAL A 79 3.38 12.76 17.26
CA VAL A 79 2.11 12.59 17.99
C VAL A 79 1.98 13.72 19.00
N THR A 80 0.94 14.52 18.81
CA THR A 80 0.65 15.68 19.68
C THR A 80 -0.22 15.29 20.87
N ASN A 81 -1.25 14.46 20.64
CA ASN A 81 -2.13 13.95 21.67
C ASN A 81 -2.32 12.45 21.51
N GLN A 82 -2.31 11.74 22.62
CA GLN A 82 -2.67 10.34 22.75
C GLN A 82 -3.83 10.25 23.74
N TYR A 83 -4.92 9.62 23.31
CA TYR A 83 -6.20 9.60 24.02
C TYR A 83 -6.45 8.27 24.75
N VAL A 84 -5.55 7.30 24.58
CA VAL A 84 -5.58 5.99 25.24
C VAL A 84 -4.21 5.73 25.85
N ASP A 85 -4.15 5.21 27.07
CA ASP A 85 -2.86 5.03 27.77
C ASP A 85 -1.97 4.01 27.06
N ASP A 86 -2.57 2.92 26.55
CA ASP A 86 -1.87 1.84 25.85
C ASP A 86 -2.22 1.86 24.36
N MET A 87 -1.58 2.74 23.60
CA MET A 87 -1.71 2.67 22.14
C MET A 87 -1.06 1.38 21.61
N PRO A 88 -1.73 0.63 20.72
CA PRO A 88 -1.18 -0.60 20.16
C PRO A 88 0.06 -0.35 19.30
N GLY A 89 1.16 -0.99 19.68
CA GLY A 89 2.45 -0.87 19.02
C GLY A 89 3.30 0.29 19.54
N GLU A 90 4.57 0.29 19.16
CA GLU A 90 5.50 1.35 19.54
C GLU A 90 5.27 2.60 18.68
N LEU A 91 4.06 3.18 18.69
CA LEU A 91 3.88 4.53 18.18
C LEU A 91 4.62 5.47 19.12
N GLN A 92 5.85 5.78 18.76
CA GLN A 92 6.65 6.73 19.52
C GLN A 92 6.01 8.11 19.43
N LYS A 93 6.29 8.96 20.42
CA LYS A 93 5.83 10.36 20.38
C LYS A 93 6.29 11.06 19.10
N SER A 94 7.42 10.67 18.53
CA SER A 94 7.90 11.15 17.23
C SER A 94 8.78 10.09 16.58
N GLY A 95 8.87 10.09 15.26
CA GLY A 95 9.73 9.16 14.54
C GLY A 95 9.81 9.44 13.05
N GLU A 96 10.57 8.58 12.36
CA GLU A 96 10.66 8.56 10.90
C GLU A 96 9.66 7.54 10.35
N PHE A 97 9.15 7.79 9.15
CA PHE A 97 8.39 6.79 8.39
C PHE A 97 8.94 6.62 6.98
N GLU A 98 8.74 5.43 6.43
CA GLU A 98 8.90 5.15 5.01
C GLU A 98 7.60 4.66 4.41
N GLY A 99 7.42 4.84 3.11
CA GLY A 99 6.20 4.41 2.45
C GLY A 99 6.35 4.21 0.95
N GLN A 100 5.26 3.76 0.35
CA GLN A 100 5.13 3.63 -1.10
C GLN A 100 3.81 4.22 -1.54
N TYR A 101 3.73 4.70 -2.79
CA TYR A 101 2.49 5.18 -3.37
C TYR A 101 2.35 4.76 -4.83
N SER A 102 1.10 4.60 -5.25
CA SER A 102 0.71 4.38 -6.64
C SER A 102 -0.26 5.48 -7.03
N LEU A 103 0.15 6.38 -7.92
CA LEU A 103 -0.75 7.40 -8.45
C LEU A 103 -1.85 6.74 -9.29
N GLU A 104 -1.51 5.70 -10.06
CA GLU A 104 -2.47 4.92 -10.87
C GLU A 104 -3.63 4.38 -10.04
N GLU A 105 -3.32 3.81 -8.88
CA GLU A 105 -4.32 3.22 -7.99
C GLU A 105 -4.86 4.21 -6.96
N SER A 106 -4.30 5.42 -6.90
CA SER A 106 -4.55 6.41 -5.83
C SER A 106 -4.30 5.81 -4.44
N LYS A 107 -3.28 4.97 -4.29
CA LYS A 107 -2.97 4.26 -3.04
C LYS A 107 -1.66 4.72 -2.44
N ILE A 108 -1.58 4.65 -1.13
CA ILE A 108 -0.40 4.99 -0.35
C ILE A 108 -0.27 4.05 0.85
N SER A 109 0.95 3.73 1.23
CA SER A 109 1.26 3.01 2.45
C SER A 109 2.34 3.73 3.25
N PHE A 110 2.29 3.57 4.56
CA PHE A 110 3.27 4.07 5.51
C PHE A 110 3.68 2.94 6.45
N ASN A 111 4.98 2.88 6.74
CA ASN A 111 5.60 2.11 7.79
C ASN A 111 6.13 3.13 8.80
N MET A 112 5.48 3.22 9.97
CA MET A 112 5.73 4.26 10.98
C MET A 112 6.93 3.97 11.87
N ASN A 113 7.52 2.78 11.75
CA ASN A 113 8.72 2.42 12.48
C ASN A 113 9.61 1.52 11.61
N PRO A 114 10.22 2.06 10.53
CA PRO A 114 10.92 1.27 9.53
C PRO A 114 12.15 0.51 10.06
N LYS A 115 12.64 0.89 11.25
CA LYS A 115 13.81 0.28 11.91
C LYS A 115 13.42 -0.92 12.79
N ILE A 116 12.12 -1.15 13.01
CA ILE A 116 11.61 -2.26 13.82
C ILE A 116 10.86 -3.25 12.94
N ALA A 117 11.32 -4.51 12.96
CA ALA A 117 10.73 -5.60 12.18
C ALA A 117 9.49 -6.21 12.85
N ASP A 118 9.46 -6.23 14.19
CA ASP A 118 8.41 -6.85 15.00
C ASP A 118 7.66 -5.78 15.80
N ALA A 119 6.33 -5.76 15.76
CA ALA A 119 5.49 -4.76 16.44
C ALA A 119 5.53 -3.38 15.75
N ASN A 120 5.07 -3.35 14.50
CA ASN A 120 5.08 -2.16 13.66
C ASN A 120 3.66 -1.67 13.32
N ILE A 121 3.52 -0.36 13.13
CA ILE A 121 2.29 0.27 12.68
C ILE A 121 2.41 0.57 11.19
N PHE A 122 1.54 -0.08 10.43
CA PHE A 122 1.38 0.18 9.01
C PHE A 122 0.10 0.95 8.76
N MET A 123 0.15 1.97 7.91
CA MET A 123 -1.03 2.69 7.44
C MET A 123 -1.20 2.48 5.95
N TYR A 124 -2.44 2.30 5.51
CA TYR A 124 -2.81 2.12 4.11
C TYR A 124 -3.94 3.07 3.78
N GLY A 125 -3.76 3.91 2.76
CA GLY A 125 -4.68 4.99 2.44
C GLY A 125 -5.03 5.07 0.97
N THR A 126 -6.14 5.75 0.70
CA THR A 126 -6.48 6.31 -0.61
C THR A 126 -6.10 7.78 -0.61
N ILE A 127 -5.43 8.23 -1.67
CA ILE A 127 -5.01 9.62 -1.87
C ILE A 127 -6.17 10.39 -2.48
N TYR A 128 -6.56 11.48 -1.82
CA TYR A 128 -7.47 12.50 -2.34
C TYR A 128 -6.72 13.82 -2.49
N LYS A 129 -7.40 14.85 -2.99
CA LYS A 129 -6.79 16.15 -3.27
C LYS A 129 -6.06 16.75 -2.07
N ASP A 130 -6.74 16.82 -0.93
CA ASP A 130 -6.23 17.50 0.27
C ASP A 130 -6.23 16.55 1.48
N SER A 131 -6.36 15.23 1.25
CA SER A 131 -6.44 14.26 2.33
C SER A 131 -5.98 12.87 1.91
N ILE A 132 -5.62 12.08 2.90
CA ILE A 132 -5.39 10.64 2.80
C ILE A 132 -6.32 9.97 3.80
N THR A 133 -7.04 8.94 3.38
CA THR A 133 -7.94 8.21 4.27
C THR A 133 -7.85 6.72 4.03
N GLY A 134 -7.81 5.96 5.12
CA GLY A 134 -7.83 4.51 5.06
C GLY A 134 -7.69 3.90 6.45
N ILE A 135 -6.82 2.92 6.59
CA ILE A 135 -6.70 2.11 7.81
C ILE A 135 -5.29 2.17 8.36
N TRP A 136 -5.15 1.98 9.67
CA TRP A 136 -3.91 1.59 10.30
C TRP A 136 -4.03 0.18 10.85
N ASN A 137 -2.91 -0.55 10.87
CA ASN A 137 -2.79 -1.89 11.41
C ASN A 137 -1.55 -1.93 12.31
N PHE A 138 -1.72 -2.44 13.53
CA PHE A 138 -0.60 -2.89 14.33
C PHE A 138 -0.31 -4.36 13.99
N SER A 139 0.90 -4.61 13.50
CA SER A 139 1.34 -5.92 13.03
C SER A 139 2.48 -6.45 13.88
N THR A 140 2.34 -7.69 14.33
CA THR A 140 3.37 -8.47 15.02
C THR A 140 3.79 -9.65 14.15
N MET A 141 4.74 -10.47 14.64
CA MET A 141 5.05 -11.75 13.99
C MET A 141 3.84 -12.70 13.89
N ARG A 142 2.80 -12.50 14.70
CA ARG A 142 1.55 -13.28 14.67
C ARG A 142 0.53 -12.73 13.67
N GLY A 143 0.88 -11.68 12.94
CA GLY A 143 -0.01 -10.95 12.02
C GLY A 143 -0.59 -9.67 12.64
N VAL A 144 -1.64 -9.17 12.01
CA VAL A 144 -2.36 -7.97 12.46
C VAL A 144 -3.13 -8.28 13.74
N THR A 145 -2.74 -7.62 14.84
CA THR A 145 -3.38 -7.79 16.14
C THR A 145 -4.42 -6.72 16.39
N GLU A 146 -4.20 -5.51 15.88
CA GLU A 146 -5.11 -4.38 16.04
C GLU A 146 -5.18 -3.55 14.76
N LYS A 147 -6.30 -2.86 14.58
CA LYS A 147 -6.55 -2.04 13.40
C LYS A 147 -7.57 -0.95 13.70
N GLY A 148 -7.60 0.04 12.83
CA GLY A 148 -8.64 1.05 12.85
C GLY A 148 -8.53 2.00 11.67
N GLU A 149 -9.14 3.17 11.80
CA GLU A 149 -9.17 4.18 10.73
C GLU A 149 -8.01 5.17 10.85
N PHE A 150 -7.44 5.55 9.71
CA PHE A 150 -6.43 6.58 9.57
C PHE A 150 -6.95 7.70 8.66
N LYS A 151 -6.77 8.95 9.11
CA LYS A 151 -7.04 10.15 8.33
C LYS A 151 -5.85 11.09 8.42
N ALA A 152 -5.45 11.67 7.30
CA ALA A 152 -4.49 12.77 7.23
C ALA A 152 -4.98 13.87 6.29
N PHE A 153 -4.76 15.13 6.65
CA PHE A 153 -5.20 16.30 5.89
C PHE A 153 -4.03 17.21 5.57
N TYR A 154 -3.86 17.55 4.30
CA TYR A 154 -2.74 18.37 3.84
C TYR A 154 -2.89 19.80 4.36
N ARG A 155 -1.79 20.37 4.86
CA ARG A 155 -1.72 21.74 5.40
C ARG A 155 -0.81 22.66 4.60
N GLY A 156 -0.04 22.14 3.66
CA GLY A 156 0.95 22.91 2.92
C GLY A 156 2.37 22.69 3.43
N ASP A 157 3.32 23.30 2.75
CA ASP A 157 4.68 23.46 3.26
C ASP A 157 4.67 24.50 4.37
N GLU A 158 5.39 24.26 5.47
CA GLU A 158 5.69 25.33 6.42
C GLU A 158 6.54 26.39 5.70
N ILE A 159 5.95 27.57 5.49
CA ILE A 159 6.70 28.75 5.05
C ILE A 159 7.69 29.07 6.16
N LYS A 160 8.96 28.74 5.93
CA LYS A 160 10.09 29.15 6.79
C LYS A 160 10.41 30.63 6.60
#